data_AF-A0A067TDC1-F1
#
_entry.id   AF-A0A067TDC1-F1
#
_cell.length_a   1.000
_cell.length_b   1.000
_cell.length_c   1.000
_cell.angle_alpha   90.00
_cell.angle_beta   90.00
_cell.angle_gamma   90.00
#
_symmetry.space_group_name_H-M   'P 1'
#
loop_
_entity.id
_entity.type
_entity.pdbx_description
1 polymer ?
#
loop_
_entity_poly.entity_id
_entity_poly.type
_entity_poly.pdbx_seq_one_letter_code
_entity_poly.pdbx_strand_id
1 'polypeptide(L)'
;MHLINLAAFSLAYFAAVSGRVIDSPVQRDVDIAAHQLKRDCVSGAAPWAQCGGIGFTGPTVCAFNITCTYSNPYHSQCLPPDSSVTYPVVGSYGQCGGPGYSGPTACLCGWSCQFVNSGFSTCQPA
;
A
#
# COMPACT_ATOMS: atom_id res chain seq x y z
N MET A 1 51.80 29.66 11.33
CA MET A 1 52.12 28.99 10.06
C MET A 1 51.92 27.49 10.26
N HIS A 2 50.70 27.00 10.04
CA HIS A 2 50.36 25.57 10.13
C HIS A 2 49.62 25.16 8.86
N LEU A 3 50.41 24.53 7.98
CA LEU A 3 50.14 23.26 7.31
C LEU A 3 48.69 23.03 6.84
N ILE A 4 48.53 23.25 5.54
CA ILE A 4 47.41 22.87 4.69
C ILE A 4 47.39 21.33 4.65
N ASN A 5 46.39 20.70 5.26
CA ASN A 5 46.30 19.23 5.36
C ASN A 5 45.14 18.70 4.49
N LEU A 6 45.50 18.24 3.29
CA LEU A 6 44.96 17.15 2.43
C LEU A 6 43.49 16.64 2.49
N ALA A 7 42.52 17.28 3.12
CA ALA A 7 41.12 16.80 3.13
C ALA A 7 40.26 17.27 1.93
N ALA A 8 40.87 17.78 0.86
CA ALA A 8 40.16 18.29 -0.34
C ALA A 8 39.74 17.22 -1.35
N PHE A 9 39.96 15.92 -1.07
CA PHE A 9 39.73 14.83 -2.03
C PHE A 9 38.37 14.10 -1.93
N SER A 10 37.35 14.68 -1.29
CA SER A 10 35.99 14.10 -1.29
C SER A 10 34.93 14.92 -2.02
N LEU A 11 35.31 16.04 -2.64
CA LEU A 11 34.40 16.90 -3.42
C LEU A 11 34.01 16.36 -4.82
N ALA A 12 34.27 15.10 -5.15
CA ALA A 12 34.01 14.58 -6.49
C ALA A 12 32.96 13.45 -6.60
N TYR A 13 32.40 12.90 -5.51
CA TYR A 13 31.52 11.72 -5.60
C TYR A 13 30.00 12.01 -5.58
N PHE A 14 29.55 13.18 -5.11
CA PHE A 14 28.11 13.47 -4.99
C PHE A 14 27.56 14.41 -6.07
N ALA A 15 28.21 14.45 -7.25
CA ALA A 15 27.78 15.23 -8.39
C ALA A 15 27.52 14.35 -9.63
N ALA A 16 26.63 13.36 -9.54
CA ALA A 16 25.94 12.78 -10.71
C ALA A 16 24.92 11.69 -10.33
N VAL A 17 23.68 12.07 -9.97
CA VAL A 17 22.48 11.37 -10.49
C VAL A 17 21.43 12.43 -10.81
N SER A 18 21.60 13.06 -11.98
CA SER A 18 20.50 13.69 -12.69
C SER A 18 19.46 12.61 -13.01
N GLY A 19 18.38 12.57 -12.24
CA GLY A 19 17.16 11.84 -12.59
C GLY A 19 16.00 12.82 -12.61
N ARG A 20 15.80 13.52 -13.72
CA ARG A 20 14.54 14.24 -13.96
C ARG A 20 13.45 13.19 -14.14
N VAL A 21 12.56 13.02 -13.16
CA VAL A 21 11.30 12.31 -13.36
C VAL A 21 10.33 13.34 -13.92
N ILE A 22 10.12 13.26 -15.23
CA ILE A 22 9.17 14.06 -16.01
C ILE A 22 7.74 13.59 -15.68
N ASP A 23 6.96 14.53 -15.15
CA ASP A 23 5.49 14.63 -15.08
C ASP A 23 4.64 13.39 -14.77
N SER A 24 4.14 13.32 -13.53
CA SER A 24 2.74 12.96 -13.28
C SER A 24 2.15 13.79 -12.13
N PRO A 25 0.93 14.35 -12.27
CA PRO A 25 0.49 15.52 -11.52
C PRO A 25 -0.13 15.23 -10.14
N VAL A 26 0.27 14.16 -9.44
CA VAL A 26 -0.40 13.76 -8.18
C VAL A 26 0.59 13.57 -7.02
N GLN A 27 1.44 14.56 -6.75
CA GLN A 27 2.08 14.66 -5.43
C GLN A 27 2.39 16.11 -5.06
N ARG A 28 1.72 16.62 -4.02
CA ARG A 28 2.20 17.70 -3.16
C ARG A 28 1.96 17.35 -1.69
N ASP A 29 2.98 16.71 -1.11
CA ASP A 29 3.68 17.02 0.14
C ASP A 29 2.98 17.90 1.20
N VAL A 30 2.84 17.35 2.43
CA VAL A 30 3.03 18.08 3.71
C VAL A 30 3.76 17.17 4.74
N ASP A 31 5.09 17.29 4.74
CA ASP A 31 6.07 17.44 5.84
C ASP A 31 6.11 16.54 7.12
N ILE A 32 7.14 15.67 7.16
CA ILE A 32 8.20 15.41 8.17
C ILE A 32 7.95 15.75 9.68
N ALA A 33 7.95 14.71 10.56
CA ALA A 33 8.88 14.55 11.71
C ALA A 33 8.50 13.48 12.77
N ALA A 34 7.24 13.02 12.87
CA ALA A 34 6.88 12.02 13.90
C ALA A 34 5.73 11.05 13.57
N HIS A 35 5.24 11.00 12.33
CA HIS A 35 4.38 9.90 11.88
C HIS A 35 5.09 9.05 10.83
N GLN A 36 5.59 7.90 11.31
CA GLN A 36 6.14 6.83 10.50
C GLN A 36 5.08 6.28 9.53
N LEU A 37 5.45 6.19 8.25
CA LEU A 37 5.26 5.00 7.39
C LEU A 37 3.87 4.36 7.24
N LYS A 38 2.75 5.01 7.57
CA LYS A 38 1.43 4.54 7.10
C LYS A 38 1.20 5.00 5.66
N ARG A 39 2.01 4.43 4.76
CA ARG A 39 1.92 4.61 3.31
C ARG A 39 0.48 4.32 2.87
N ASP A 40 0.01 5.13 1.93
CA ASP A 40 -1.32 5.11 1.34
C ASP A 40 -1.74 3.68 1.01
N CYS A 41 -2.59 3.15 1.86
CA CYS A 41 -3.37 2.00 1.52
C CYS A 41 -4.47 2.52 0.55
N VAL A 42 -4.75 1.79 -0.54
CA VAL A 42 -5.84 2.20 -1.43
C VAL A 42 -7.15 1.97 -0.70
N SER A 43 -7.76 3.04 -0.19
CA SER A 43 -9.08 3.00 0.43
C SER A 43 -10.11 2.67 -0.65
N GLY A 44 -10.73 1.49 -0.54
CA GLY A 44 -11.73 1.04 -1.50
C GLY A 44 -12.34 -0.30 -1.11
N ALA A 45 -13.41 -0.69 -1.81
CA ALA A 45 -14.03 -1.99 -1.61
C ALA A 45 -13.03 -3.12 -1.94
N ALA A 46 -13.04 -4.16 -1.12
CA ALA A 46 -12.18 -5.33 -1.32
C ALA A 46 -12.51 -6.04 -2.65
N PRO A 47 -11.62 -6.91 -3.14
CA PRO A 47 -11.95 -7.79 -4.26
C PRO A 47 -13.26 -8.52 -4.00
N TRP A 48 -14.11 -8.56 -5.03
CA TRP A 48 -15.45 -9.16 -5.00
C TRP A 48 -16.45 -8.46 -4.08
N ALA A 49 -16.09 -7.37 -3.40
CA ALA A 49 -17.03 -6.58 -2.62
C ALA A 49 -17.93 -5.73 -3.53
N GLN A 50 -19.11 -5.36 -3.01
CA GLN A 50 -19.97 -4.39 -3.66
C GLN A 50 -19.29 -3.01 -3.68
N CYS A 51 -19.32 -2.35 -4.82
CA CYS A 51 -18.77 -1.01 -5.06
C CYS A 51 -19.78 -0.03 -5.68
N GLY A 52 -21.04 -0.41 -5.78
CA GLY A 52 -22.06 0.45 -6.37
C GLY A 52 -23.44 -0.18 -6.41
N GLY A 53 -24.43 0.63 -6.78
CA GLY A 53 -25.84 0.26 -6.85
C GLY A 53 -26.75 1.31 -6.22
N ILE A 54 -28.01 1.36 -6.65
CA ILE A 54 -29.05 2.20 -6.06
C ILE A 54 -29.18 1.85 -4.57
N GLY A 55 -29.03 2.86 -3.71
CA GLY A 55 -29.12 2.71 -2.26
C GLY A 55 -27.83 2.23 -1.56
N PHE A 56 -26.75 1.97 -2.30
CA PHE A 56 -25.46 1.60 -1.70
C PHE A 56 -24.74 2.81 -1.10
N THR A 57 -24.38 2.74 0.18
CA THR A 57 -23.69 3.80 0.94
C THR A 57 -22.23 3.47 1.27
N GLY A 58 -21.73 2.36 0.75
CA GLY A 58 -20.36 1.90 0.96
C GLY A 58 -19.35 2.51 -0.03
N PRO A 59 -18.11 1.98 -0.04
CA PRO A 59 -17.05 2.50 -0.89
C PRO A 59 -17.34 2.30 -2.38
N THR A 60 -17.32 3.37 -3.17
CA THR A 60 -17.59 3.35 -4.62
C THR A 60 -16.34 3.15 -5.48
N VAL A 61 -15.17 3.25 -4.86
CA VAL A 61 -13.87 2.96 -5.47
C VAL A 61 -13.42 1.59 -4.99
N CYS A 62 -12.86 0.79 -5.88
CA CYS A 62 -12.28 -0.49 -5.51
C CYS A 62 -10.82 -0.34 -5.08
N ALA A 63 -10.38 -1.17 -4.14
CA ALA A 63 -8.99 -1.19 -3.72
C ALA A 63 -8.06 -1.79 -4.80
N PHE A 64 -6.76 -1.54 -4.73
CA PHE A 64 -5.74 -2.24 -5.55
C PHE A 64 -5.86 -2.05 -7.07
N ASN A 65 -6.42 -0.93 -7.53
CA ASN A 65 -6.65 -0.65 -8.95
C ASN A 65 -7.48 -1.73 -9.68
N ILE A 66 -8.31 -2.49 -8.94
CA ILE A 66 -9.29 -3.38 -9.54
C ILE A 66 -10.51 -2.57 -9.99
N THR A 67 -11.28 -3.09 -10.95
CA THR A 67 -12.34 -2.32 -11.59
C THR A 67 -13.68 -2.59 -10.92
N CYS A 68 -14.43 -1.52 -10.60
CA CYS A 68 -15.83 -1.66 -10.22
C CYS A 68 -16.66 -1.97 -11.47
N THR A 69 -17.12 -3.21 -11.61
CA THR A 69 -17.89 -3.67 -12.76
C THR A 69 -19.37 -3.66 -12.41
N TYR A 70 -20.15 -2.98 -13.25
CA TYR A 70 -21.60 -2.95 -13.14
C TYR A 70 -22.19 -4.35 -13.36
N SER A 71 -23.06 -4.78 -12.45
CA SER A 71 -23.82 -6.03 -12.60
C SER A 71 -25.30 -5.74 -12.87
N ASN A 72 -25.93 -4.92 -12.03
CA ASN A 72 -27.34 -4.54 -12.16
C ASN A 72 -27.59 -3.19 -11.44
N PRO A 73 -28.80 -2.61 -11.54
CA PRO A 73 -29.06 -1.28 -10.98
C PRO A 73 -28.81 -1.16 -9.47
N TYR A 74 -28.91 -2.26 -8.73
CA TYR A 74 -28.73 -2.30 -7.27
C TYR A 74 -27.37 -2.86 -6.85
N HIS A 75 -26.53 -3.31 -7.79
CA HIS A 75 -25.27 -3.99 -7.47
C HIS A 75 -24.19 -3.79 -8.54
N SER A 76 -23.02 -3.37 -8.10
CA SER A 76 -21.77 -3.37 -8.86
C SER A 76 -20.69 -4.01 -8.00
N GLN A 77 -19.77 -4.76 -8.59
CA GLN A 77 -18.79 -5.56 -7.86
C GLN A 77 -17.36 -5.23 -8.30
N CYS A 78 -16.42 -5.20 -7.35
CA CYS A 78 -15.00 -5.07 -7.64
C CYS A 78 -14.46 -6.35 -8.26
N LEU A 79 -14.27 -6.35 -9.58
CA LEU A 79 -13.78 -7.51 -10.31
C LEU A 79 -12.27 -7.40 -10.54
N PRO A 80 -11.50 -8.41 -10.13
CA PRO A 80 -10.09 -8.53 -10.45
C PRO A 80 -9.92 -8.93 -11.92
N PRO A 81 -8.80 -8.56 -12.56
CA PRO A 81 -8.53 -8.93 -13.95
C PRO A 81 -8.33 -10.44 -14.14
N ASP A 82 -7.96 -11.19 -13.09
CA ASP A 82 -7.78 -12.64 -13.13
C ASP A 82 -8.21 -13.27 -11.80
N SER A 83 -8.90 -14.41 -11.86
CA SER A 83 -9.33 -15.19 -10.68
C SER A 83 -8.15 -15.78 -9.89
N SER A 84 -6.95 -15.79 -10.47
CA SER A 84 -5.70 -16.29 -9.87
C SER A 84 -4.83 -15.21 -9.25
N VAL A 85 -5.27 -13.93 -9.26
CA VAL A 85 -4.53 -12.86 -8.58
C VAL A 85 -4.47 -13.18 -7.09
N THR A 86 -3.29 -13.56 -6.63
CA THR A 86 -2.94 -13.52 -5.21
C THR A 86 -2.82 -12.05 -4.85
N TYR A 87 -3.85 -11.49 -4.20
CA TYR A 87 -3.77 -10.10 -3.74
C TYR A 87 -2.56 -9.95 -2.83
N PRO A 88 -1.81 -8.85 -2.93
CA PRO A 88 -0.66 -8.62 -2.06
C PRO A 88 -1.07 -8.27 -0.62
N VAL A 89 -2.34 -8.46 -0.25
CA VAL A 89 -2.94 -7.95 0.98
C VAL A 89 -3.95 -8.92 1.59
N VAL A 90 -4.06 -8.87 2.91
CA VAL A 90 -4.92 -9.70 3.73
C VAL A 90 -6.09 -8.89 4.26
N GLY A 91 -7.28 -9.50 4.23
CA GLY A 91 -8.50 -8.94 4.79
C GLY A 91 -8.45 -8.73 6.31
N SER A 92 -9.47 -8.07 6.85
CA SER A 92 -9.67 -7.93 8.30
C SER A 92 -9.65 -9.29 8.99
N TYR A 93 -8.85 -9.43 10.05
CA TYR A 93 -8.63 -10.67 10.81
C TYR A 93 -8.03 -11.85 10.03
N GLY A 94 -7.61 -11.66 8.78
CA GLY A 94 -6.95 -12.71 8.01
C GLY A 94 -5.52 -12.99 8.50
N GLN A 95 -5.00 -14.18 8.19
CA GLN A 95 -3.60 -14.52 8.48
C GLN A 95 -2.67 -13.72 7.58
N CYS A 96 -1.67 -13.08 8.17
CA CYS A 96 -0.66 -12.27 7.46
C CYS A 96 0.78 -12.70 7.80
N GLY A 97 0.97 -13.77 8.58
CA GLY A 97 2.29 -14.27 8.94
C GLY A 97 2.26 -15.55 9.77
N GLY A 98 3.45 -16.11 10.00
CA GLY A 98 3.68 -17.36 10.73
C GLY A 98 4.70 -18.27 10.03
N PRO A 99 5.37 -19.21 10.73
CA PRO A 99 6.20 -20.24 10.14
C PRO A 99 5.45 -21.02 9.06
N GLY A 100 6.03 -21.09 7.86
CA GLY A 100 5.43 -21.78 6.71
C GLY A 100 4.33 -20.99 6.00
N TYR A 101 3.99 -19.78 6.45
CA TYR A 101 3.07 -18.91 5.73
C TYR A 101 3.78 -18.25 4.53
N SER A 102 3.36 -18.61 3.32
CA SER A 102 3.87 -18.04 2.06
C SER A 102 2.88 -17.08 1.40
N GLY A 103 1.84 -16.68 2.14
CA GLY A 103 0.78 -15.80 1.66
C GLY A 103 1.12 -14.31 1.82
N PRO A 104 0.14 -13.43 1.58
CA PRO A 104 0.33 -11.99 1.66
C PRO A 104 0.60 -11.50 3.09
N THR A 105 1.58 -10.61 3.27
CA THR A 105 1.93 -10.09 4.62
C THR A 105 1.41 -8.68 4.88
N ALA A 106 0.95 -7.96 3.85
CA ALA A 106 0.34 -6.66 4.02
C ALA A 106 -1.13 -6.83 4.44
N CYS A 107 -1.64 -5.91 5.26
CA CYS A 107 -3.05 -5.88 5.67
C CYS A 107 -3.80 -4.74 4.95
N LEU A 108 -5.13 -4.85 4.92
CA LEU A 108 -6.01 -3.79 4.42
C LEU A 108 -5.71 -2.43 5.06
N CYS A 109 -6.20 -1.38 4.41
CA CYS A 109 -6.20 -0.04 4.95
C CYS A 109 -6.64 0.03 6.41
N GLY A 110 -5.80 0.57 7.28
CA GLY A 110 -6.12 0.71 8.70
C GLY A 110 -6.03 -0.60 9.49
N TRP A 111 -5.41 -1.63 8.90
CA TRP A 111 -5.08 -2.88 9.56
C TRP A 111 -3.57 -3.08 9.57
N SER A 112 -3.07 -3.69 10.64
CA SER A 112 -1.66 -4.01 10.82
C SER A 112 -1.50 -5.50 11.10
N CYS A 113 -0.44 -6.10 10.56
CA CYS A 113 -0.15 -7.51 10.81
C CYS A 113 0.41 -7.66 12.21
N GLN A 114 -0.42 -8.15 13.13
CA GLN A 114 -0.06 -8.32 14.53
C GLN A 114 0.30 -9.79 14.81
N PHE A 115 1.42 -9.97 15.50
CA PHE A 115 1.83 -11.29 15.98
C PHE A 115 0.86 -11.78 17.06
N VAL A 116 0.24 -12.94 16.85
CA VAL A 116 -0.67 -13.53 17.83
C VAL A 116 0.06 -14.62 18.61
N ASN A 117 0.69 -15.55 17.90
CA ASN A 117 1.46 -16.64 18.48
C ASN A 117 2.53 -17.12 17.51
N SER A 118 3.39 -18.03 17.97
CA SER A 118 4.54 -18.52 17.20
C SER A 118 4.16 -19.09 15.83
N GLY A 119 2.94 -19.57 15.64
CA GLY A 119 2.42 -20.13 14.39
C GLY A 119 1.68 -19.13 13.51
N PHE A 120 1.29 -17.96 14.04
CA PHE A 120 0.19 -17.18 13.46
C PHE A 120 0.28 -15.68 13.76
N SER A 121 0.19 -14.88 12.71
CA SER A 121 -0.04 -13.44 12.79
C SER A 121 -1.34 -13.08 12.06
N THR A 122 -2.11 -12.15 12.61
CA THR A 122 -3.42 -11.75 12.06
C THR A 122 -3.46 -10.25 11.81
N CYS A 123 -4.19 -9.84 10.78
CA CYS A 123 -4.50 -8.44 10.58
C CYS A 123 -5.45 -7.98 11.69
N GLN A 124 -4.99 -7.06 12.52
CA GLN A 124 -5.82 -6.37 13.53
C GLN A 124 -5.96 -4.88 13.19
N PRO A 125 -6.95 -4.16 13.75
CA PRO A 125 -7.07 -2.72 13.57
C PRO A 125 -5.76 -2.02 14.00
N ALA A 126 -5.26 -1.11 13.16
CA ALA A 126 -4.04 -0.33 13.38
C ALA A 126 -4.30 0.97 14.15
#